data_AF-A0A9E6B7Q4-F1
#
_entry.id   AF-A0A9E6B7Q4-F1
#
_cell.length_a   1.000
_cell.length_b   1.000
_cell.length_c   1.000
_cell.angle_alpha   90.00
_cell.angle_beta   90.00
_cell.angle_gamma   90.00
#
_symmetry.space_group_name_H-M   'P 1'
#
loop_
_entity.id
_entity.type
_entity.pdbx_description
1 polymer ?
#
loop_
_entity_poly.entity_id
_entity_poly.type
_entity_poly.pdbx_seq_one_letter_code
_entity_poly.pdbx_strand_id
1 'polypeptide(L)'
;MPYISNTDEDRRRMLAAIDVESMEDLFADIPSELRARSFRLPAGRSEMDVRAHLRDLAEQNDTGLAVFLGGGFYDHYVPAAVDALLRRGELYTPYTPYQPEVSQGTLQAIYEYQTAICRLTGMEVANASLYDGGTALCEAVMMALRTTGRSRVVLAGGVNPIYRRMLAAYTRNLPVDLVDLPPHPGPTDRAAVRARLDGETAAVVLQNPDFFGGVDDLSDVVEAAHECGALALMGCYPVSLGLLKTPGEMGADIVTGEGQSLGLPLSFGGPYLGFMATRQRHVRQMPGRLVGRTADSRGRRGFVLTLQTREQHIRRERATSNICTNEALCALGSLIYLTLMGRQGLKDLARLCADKAAYARRRLDGVPGLRVVAGGPTFNEFVCELPENAAEVAGRMLEAGCAAGLPLGRYYDGMERLLLVAVTERRSKRQIDSLAQAFEEVL
;
A
#
# COMPACT_ATOMS: atom_id res chain seq x y z
N MET A 1 34.58 -4.16 8.51
CA MET A 1 35.09 -3.50 7.30
C MET A 1 34.82 -2.01 7.44
N PRO A 2 35.79 -1.10 7.21
CA PRO A 2 35.49 0.32 7.19
C PRO A 2 34.49 0.62 6.07
N TYR A 3 33.55 1.54 6.32
CA TYR A 3 32.57 1.97 5.31
C TYR A 3 33.23 2.65 4.12
N ILE A 4 34.25 3.47 4.40
CA ILE A 4 35.12 4.08 3.38
C ILE A 4 36.21 3.06 3.05
N SER A 5 36.26 2.63 1.79
CA SER A 5 37.22 1.63 1.32
C SER A 5 38.64 2.18 1.12
N ASN A 6 38.79 3.50 0.94
CA ASN A 6 40.08 4.14 0.69
C ASN A 6 40.97 4.17 1.94
N THR A 7 42.17 3.60 1.80
CA THR A 7 43.24 3.66 2.80
C THR A 7 43.91 5.04 2.83
N ASP A 8 44.72 5.30 3.85
CA ASP A 8 45.51 6.55 3.91
C ASP A 8 46.52 6.67 2.75
N GLU A 9 47.01 5.55 2.23
CA GLU A 9 47.85 5.53 1.02
C GLU A 9 47.06 5.89 -0.23
N ASP A 10 45.85 5.34 -0.40
CA ASP A 10 44.97 5.70 -1.52
C ASP A 10 44.66 7.20 -1.50
N ARG A 11 44.33 7.75 -0.32
CA ARG A 11 44.07 9.18 -0.13
C ARG A 11 45.28 10.02 -0.53
N ARG A 12 46.48 9.69 -0.05
CA ARG A 12 47.71 10.41 -0.43
C ARG A 12 47.98 10.38 -1.94
N ARG A 13 47.83 9.22 -2.57
CA ARG A 13 48.01 9.06 -4.02
C ARG A 13 46.96 9.86 -4.82
N MET A 14 45.72 9.88 -4.35
CA MET A 14 44.64 10.64 -5.00
C MET A 14 44.85 12.15 -4.89
N LEU A 15 45.24 12.66 -3.71
CA LEU A 15 45.53 14.09 -3.50
C LEU A 15 46.72 14.55 -4.36
N ALA A 16 47.81 13.76 -4.39
CA ALA A 16 48.96 14.05 -5.24
C ALA A 16 48.63 14.03 -6.74
N ALA A 17 47.70 13.17 -7.19
CA ALA A 17 47.30 13.09 -8.59
C ALA A 17 46.53 14.32 -9.12
N ILE A 18 46.00 15.15 -8.21
CA ILE A 18 45.25 16.37 -8.54
C ILE A 18 45.95 17.63 -7.99
N ASP A 19 47.20 17.51 -7.56
CA ASP A 19 48.05 18.61 -7.05
C ASP A 19 47.44 19.41 -5.89
N VAL A 20 46.80 18.72 -4.93
CA VAL A 20 46.34 19.33 -3.67
C VAL A 20 47.03 18.70 -2.46
N GLU A 21 47.20 19.47 -1.38
CA GLU A 21 48.00 19.06 -0.22
C GLU A 21 47.15 18.37 0.85
N SER A 22 45.86 18.68 0.93
CA SER A 22 44.96 18.24 1.99
C SER A 22 43.54 17.97 1.52
N MET A 23 42.75 17.30 2.37
CA MET A 23 41.32 17.14 2.12
C MET A 23 40.58 18.48 2.16
N GLU A 24 41.05 19.42 2.98
CA GLU A 24 40.48 20.75 3.13
C GLU A 24 40.55 21.56 1.84
N ASP A 25 41.61 21.37 1.03
CA ASP A 25 41.79 22.03 -0.26
C ASP A 25 40.69 21.66 -1.26
N LEU A 26 40.13 20.45 -1.17
CA LEU A 26 39.00 20.00 -2.00
C LEU A 26 37.71 20.78 -1.76
N PHE A 27 37.61 21.47 -0.62
CA PHE A 27 36.42 22.22 -0.21
C PHE A 27 36.65 23.73 -0.26
N ALA A 28 37.72 24.20 -0.90
CA ALA A 28 38.07 25.63 -1.01
C ALA A 28 36.90 26.48 -1.55
N ASP A 29 36.12 25.95 -2.49
CA ASP A 29 34.97 26.63 -3.11
C ASP A 29 33.78 26.88 -2.17
N ILE A 30 33.75 26.23 -0.99
CA ILE A 30 32.73 26.49 0.02
C ILE A 30 33.18 27.69 0.85
N PRO A 31 32.47 28.83 0.86
CA PRO A 31 32.81 29.98 1.68
C PRO A 31 32.94 29.59 3.16
N SER A 32 33.97 30.12 3.83
CA SER A 32 34.34 29.71 5.20
C SER A 32 33.21 29.88 6.22
N GLU A 33 32.38 30.90 6.01
CA GLU A 33 31.20 31.25 6.80
C GLU A 33 30.03 30.26 6.61
N LEU A 34 30.01 29.50 5.51
CA LEU A 34 29.03 28.46 5.23
C LEU A 34 29.51 27.06 5.66
N ARG A 35 30.79 26.90 6.02
CA ARG A 35 31.35 25.60 6.44
C ARG A 35 30.86 25.23 7.84
N ALA A 36 30.40 23.98 7.99
CA ALA A 36 30.04 23.44 9.29
C ALA A 36 31.28 23.31 10.18
N ARG A 37 31.28 23.96 11.36
CA ARG A 37 32.38 23.86 12.33
C ARG A 37 32.28 22.63 13.22
N SER A 38 31.07 22.13 13.44
CA SER A 38 30.78 20.93 14.22
C SER A 38 29.34 20.50 13.96
N PHE A 39 29.10 19.19 13.98
CA PHE A 39 27.75 18.62 13.90
C PHE A 39 27.12 18.33 15.27
N ARG A 40 27.85 18.56 16.39
CA ARG A 40 27.41 18.24 17.77
C ARG A 40 26.86 16.83 17.92
N LEU A 41 27.53 15.84 17.33
CA LEU A 41 27.15 14.42 17.40
C LEU A 41 27.97 13.69 18.47
N PRO A 42 27.42 12.62 19.10
CA PRO A 42 28.20 11.71 19.93
C PRO A 42 29.36 11.09 19.17
N ALA A 43 30.37 10.62 19.91
CA ALA A 43 31.45 9.85 19.32
C ALA A 43 30.92 8.58 18.61
N GLY A 44 31.56 8.20 17.51
CA GLY A 44 31.25 6.96 16.80
C GLY A 44 31.38 5.75 17.72
N ARG A 45 30.48 4.79 17.53
CA ARG A 45 30.44 3.53 18.27
C ARG A 45 30.89 2.38 17.37
N SER A 46 31.37 1.29 17.97
CA SER A 46 31.69 0.08 17.22
C SER A 46 30.41 -0.54 16.63
N GLU A 47 30.52 -1.35 15.57
CA GLU A 47 29.36 -2.06 15.00
C GLU A 47 28.65 -2.92 16.05
N MET A 48 29.42 -3.55 16.95
CA MET A 48 28.88 -4.38 18.03
C MET A 48 28.02 -3.56 18.99
N ASP A 49 28.52 -2.40 19.41
CA ASP A 49 27.82 -1.50 20.34
C ASP A 49 26.54 -0.92 19.70
N VAL A 50 26.60 -0.56 18.41
CA VAL A 50 25.42 -0.09 17.67
C VAL A 50 24.37 -1.19 17.58
N ARG A 51 24.75 -2.43 17.23
CA ARG A 51 23.82 -3.56 17.16
C ARG A 51 23.18 -3.87 18.51
N ALA A 52 23.95 -3.84 19.60
CA ALA A 52 23.43 -4.04 20.95
C ALA A 52 22.40 -2.96 21.30
N HIS A 53 22.76 -1.69 21.09
CA HIS A 53 21.88 -0.57 21.37
C HIS A 53 20.57 -0.60 20.59
N LEU A 54 20.61 -0.92 19.29
CA LEU A 54 19.40 -1.02 18.47
C LEU A 54 18.50 -2.17 18.92
N ARG A 55 19.07 -3.28 19.42
CA ARG A 55 18.31 -4.37 20.01
C ARG A 55 17.64 -3.94 21.31
N ASP A 56 18.36 -3.25 22.21
CA ASP A 56 17.80 -2.74 23.46
C ASP A 56 16.63 -1.77 23.22
N LEU A 57 16.69 -0.98 22.14
CA LEU A 57 15.58 -0.13 21.70
C LEU A 57 14.42 -0.95 21.12
N ALA A 58 14.71 -1.97 20.31
CA ALA A 58 13.69 -2.81 19.70
C ALA A 58 12.90 -3.63 20.74
N GLU A 59 13.54 -4.06 21.83
CA GLU A 59 12.92 -4.79 22.94
C GLU A 59 11.90 -3.97 23.74
N GLN A 60 11.86 -2.65 23.56
CA GLN A 60 10.84 -1.78 24.16
C GLN A 60 9.50 -1.82 23.42
N ASN A 61 9.45 -2.39 22.21
CA ASN A 61 8.22 -2.55 21.45
C ASN A 61 7.46 -3.81 21.91
N ASP A 62 6.13 -3.71 22.05
CA ASP A 62 5.30 -4.88 22.25
C ASP A 62 5.05 -5.61 20.92
N THR A 63 5.68 -6.77 20.77
CA THR A 63 5.58 -7.63 19.58
C THR A 63 4.83 -8.94 19.87
N GLY A 64 4.38 -9.14 21.11
CA GLY A 64 3.72 -10.38 21.57
C GLY A 64 2.20 -10.37 21.44
N LEU A 65 1.61 -9.23 21.08
CA LEU A 65 0.16 -9.03 21.05
C LEU A 65 -0.56 -9.92 20.03
N ALA A 66 -1.75 -10.38 20.41
CA ALA A 66 -2.72 -10.85 19.43
C ALA A 66 -3.32 -9.65 18.67
N VAL A 67 -2.91 -9.46 17.42
CA VAL A 67 -3.35 -8.37 16.52
C VAL A 67 -4.63 -8.72 15.77
N PHE A 68 -5.70 -7.97 16.04
CA PHE A 68 -6.97 -7.95 15.30
C PHE A 68 -7.24 -6.56 14.68
N LEU A 69 -6.17 -5.76 14.52
CA LEU A 69 -6.17 -4.50 13.79
C LEU A 69 -6.17 -4.74 12.28
N GLY A 70 -6.85 -3.86 11.56
CA GLY A 70 -6.89 -3.82 10.11
C GLY A 70 -6.94 -2.38 9.60
N GLY A 71 -7.91 -2.05 8.76
CA GLY A 71 -8.05 -0.72 8.16
C GLY A 71 -7.08 -0.51 6.99
N GLY A 72 -6.78 -1.57 6.25
CA GLY A 72 -5.90 -1.54 5.07
C GLY A 72 -4.49 -2.12 5.28
N PHE A 73 -4.10 -2.42 6.52
CA PHE A 73 -2.80 -2.99 6.86
C PHE A 73 -3.00 -4.22 7.76
N TYR A 74 -2.43 -5.35 7.38
CA TYR A 74 -2.84 -6.64 7.92
C TYR A 74 -1.64 -7.50 8.36
N ASP A 75 -1.80 -8.15 9.51
CA ASP A 75 -0.81 -9.08 10.04
C ASP A 75 -0.87 -10.43 9.31
N HIS A 76 -0.20 -10.50 8.16
CA HIS A 76 -0.03 -11.71 7.36
C HIS A 76 1.28 -12.43 7.64
N TYR A 77 1.29 -13.75 7.45
CA TYR A 77 2.51 -14.54 7.51
C TYR A 77 3.34 -14.31 6.24
N VAL A 78 4.59 -13.90 6.43
CA VAL A 78 5.57 -13.78 5.34
C VAL A 78 6.46 -15.02 5.36
N PRO A 79 6.43 -15.86 4.30
CA PRO A 79 7.31 -17.03 4.22
C PRO A 79 8.79 -16.63 4.25
N ALA A 80 9.61 -17.33 5.03
CA ALA A 80 11.04 -17.04 5.17
C ALA A 80 11.82 -17.01 3.83
N ALA A 81 11.33 -17.72 2.81
CA ALA A 81 11.89 -17.69 1.47
C ALA A 81 11.81 -16.30 0.80
N VAL A 82 10.81 -15.48 1.15
CA VAL A 82 10.66 -14.10 0.64
C VAL A 82 11.87 -13.27 1.09
N ASP A 83 12.13 -13.22 2.39
CA ASP A 83 13.27 -12.49 2.96
C ASP A 83 14.62 -13.03 2.47
N ALA A 84 14.78 -14.35 2.41
CA ALA A 84 16.01 -14.98 1.95
C ALA A 84 16.36 -14.61 0.50
N LEU A 85 15.35 -14.54 -0.38
CA LEU A 85 15.54 -14.16 -1.78
C LEU A 85 15.70 -12.64 -1.96
N LEU A 86 14.94 -11.83 -1.22
CA LEU A 86 15.04 -10.36 -1.29
C LEU A 86 16.40 -9.82 -0.88
N ARG A 87 17.06 -10.46 0.08
CA ARG A 87 18.37 -10.02 0.62
C ARG A 87 19.56 -10.40 -0.26
N ARG A 88 19.34 -11.03 -1.42
CA ARG A 88 20.40 -11.31 -2.40
C ARG A 88 20.93 -10.00 -2.96
N GLY A 89 22.26 -9.80 -2.89
CA GLY A 89 22.89 -8.52 -3.23
C GLY A 89 22.58 -8.04 -4.65
N GLU A 90 22.54 -8.96 -5.61
CA GLU A 90 22.20 -8.71 -7.01
C GLU A 90 20.76 -8.22 -7.25
N LEU A 91 19.88 -8.30 -6.24
CA LEU A 91 18.52 -7.76 -6.27
C LEU A 91 18.38 -6.55 -5.34
N TYR A 92 19.10 -6.54 -4.22
CA TYR A 92 18.98 -5.54 -3.16
C TYR A 92 19.76 -4.25 -3.43
N THR A 93 20.94 -4.34 -4.06
CA THR A 93 21.84 -3.19 -4.24
C THR A 93 21.66 -2.40 -5.54
N PRO A 94 21.19 -2.96 -6.67
CA PRO A 94 21.00 -2.17 -7.89
C PRO A 94 19.97 -1.06 -7.72
N TYR A 95 20.17 0.06 -8.43
CA TYR A 95 19.19 1.12 -8.51
C TYR A 95 18.28 0.96 -9.74
N THR A 96 17.57 2.03 -10.12
CA THR A 96 16.68 2.04 -11.29
C THR A 96 17.38 1.46 -12.52
N PRO A 97 16.75 0.50 -13.24
CA PRO A 97 17.36 -0.21 -14.35
C PRO A 97 17.40 0.62 -15.65
N TYR A 98 18.11 1.76 -15.62
CA TYR A 98 18.27 2.66 -16.77
C TYR A 98 19.09 2.06 -17.90
N GLN A 99 20.00 1.14 -17.59
CA GLN A 99 20.86 0.44 -18.55
C GLN A 99 20.29 -0.97 -18.78
N PRO A 100 19.37 -1.16 -19.74
CA PRO A 100 18.60 -2.40 -19.84
C PRO A 100 19.47 -3.63 -20.15
N GLU A 101 20.55 -3.48 -20.91
CA GLU A 101 21.45 -4.56 -21.32
C GLU A 101 22.12 -5.26 -20.13
N VAL A 102 22.31 -4.55 -19.02
CA VAL A 102 22.93 -5.06 -17.78
C VAL A 102 21.93 -5.17 -16.63
N SER A 103 20.63 -4.99 -16.89
CA SER A 103 19.56 -4.97 -15.88
C SER A 103 18.39 -5.91 -16.19
N GLN A 104 18.55 -6.87 -17.10
CA GLN A 104 17.46 -7.73 -17.57
C GLN A 104 16.77 -8.54 -16.46
N GLY A 105 17.50 -8.97 -15.42
CA GLY A 105 16.91 -9.69 -14.28
C GLY A 105 15.89 -8.85 -13.52
N THR A 106 16.27 -7.62 -13.15
CA THR A 106 15.38 -6.66 -12.48
C THR A 106 14.22 -6.24 -13.38
N LEU A 107 14.47 -5.98 -14.66
CA LEU A 107 13.42 -5.60 -15.61
C LEU A 107 12.42 -6.74 -15.82
N GLN A 108 12.89 -7.98 -15.94
CA GLN A 108 12.01 -9.13 -16.03
C GLN A 108 11.19 -9.29 -14.74
N ALA A 109 11.79 -9.17 -13.56
CA ALA A 109 11.05 -9.23 -12.30
C ALA A 109 9.94 -8.15 -12.25
N ILE A 110 10.23 -6.92 -12.65
CA ILE A 110 9.21 -5.86 -12.71
C ILE A 110 8.10 -6.22 -13.72
N TYR A 111 8.44 -6.75 -14.89
CA TYR A 111 7.46 -7.18 -15.89
C TYR A 111 6.56 -8.32 -15.38
N GLU A 112 7.12 -9.29 -14.66
CA GLU A 112 6.37 -10.39 -14.05
C GLU A 112 5.49 -9.90 -12.88
N TYR A 113 5.97 -8.93 -12.08
CA TYR A 113 5.16 -8.25 -11.08
C TYR A 113 3.94 -7.57 -11.71
N GLN A 114 4.16 -6.77 -12.77
CA GLN A 114 3.07 -6.13 -13.51
C GLN A 114 2.07 -7.16 -14.04
N THR A 115 2.57 -8.27 -14.57
CA THR A 115 1.75 -9.39 -15.07
C THR A 115 0.91 -10.02 -13.95
N ALA A 116 1.50 -10.22 -12.77
CA ALA A 116 0.82 -10.77 -11.61
C ALA A 116 -0.31 -9.83 -11.13
N ILE A 117 -0.06 -8.53 -11.04
CA ILE A 117 -1.08 -7.53 -10.67
C ILE A 117 -2.20 -7.47 -11.73
N CYS A 118 -1.88 -7.47 -13.02
CA CYS A 118 -2.89 -7.51 -14.09
C CYS A 118 -3.80 -8.75 -13.94
N ARG A 119 -3.22 -9.93 -13.74
CA ARG A 119 -3.98 -11.18 -13.56
C ARG A 119 -4.82 -11.18 -12.30
N LEU A 120 -4.30 -10.63 -11.21
CA LEU A 120 -5.00 -10.55 -9.92
C LEU A 120 -6.21 -9.61 -9.99
N THR A 121 -6.07 -8.48 -10.69
CA THR A 121 -7.09 -7.42 -10.75
C THR A 121 -8.04 -7.54 -11.95
N GLY A 122 -7.75 -8.40 -12.93
CA GLY A 122 -8.50 -8.49 -14.18
C GLY A 122 -8.24 -7.33 -15.15
N MET A 123 -7.08 -6.66 -15.01
CA MET A 123 -6.72 -5.46 -15.77
C MET A 123 -5.66 -5.74 -16.84
N GLU A 124 -5.41 -4.77 -17.72
CA GLU A 124 -4.57 -4.96 -18.92
C GLU A 124 -3.13 -4.47 -18.71
N VAL A 125 -2.95 -3.38 -17.96
CA VAL A 125 -1.63 -2.81 -17.66
C VAL A 125 -1.52 -2.47 -16.18
N ALA A 126 -0.40 -2.80 -15.55
CA ALA A 126 -0.04 -2.35 -14.21
C ALA A 126 1.28 -1.59 -14.24
N ASN A 127 1.45 -0.60 -13.37
CA ASN A 127 2.72 0.09 -13.21
C ASN A 127 3.69 -0.71 -12.33
N ALA A 128 4.95 -0.28 -12.29
CA ALA A 128 5.98 -0.85 -11.45
C ALA A 128 5.95 -0.24 -10.04
N SER A 129 4.80 -0.36 -9.36
CA SER A 129 4.52 0.18 -8.01
C SER A 129 4.51 1.71 -7.85
N LEU A 130 3.96 2.13 -6.71
CA LEU A 130 3.90 3.45 -6.10
C LEU A 130 4.26 3.31 -4.61
N TYR A 131 4.24 4.40 -3.85
CA TYR A 131 4.70 4.40 -2.44
C TYR A 131 3.81 3.55 -1.52
N ASP A 132 2.49 3.73 -1.60
CA ASP A 132 1.50 3.04 -0.76
C ASP A 132 0.12 3.06 -1.43
N GLY A 133 -0.86 2.34 -0.87
CA GLY A 133 -2.22 2.29 -1.40
C GLY A 133 -2.92 3.66 -1.47
N GLY A 134 -2.64 4.56 -0.54
CA GLY A 134 -3.26 5.89 -0.49
C GLY A 134 -2.75 6.83 -1.58
N THR A 135 -1.43 6.86 -1.79
CA THR A 135 -0.78 7.56 -2.90
C THR A 135 -1.17 6.95 -4.25
N ALA A 136 -1.36 5.63 -4.32
CA ALA A 136 -1.91 4.99 -5.52
C ALA A 136 -3.32 5.47 -5.85
N LEU A 137 -4.21 5.56 -4.86
CA LEU A 137 -5.55 6.13 -5.04
C LEU A 137 -5.50 7.60 -5.47
N CYS A 138 -4.64 8.41 -4.84
CA CYS A 138 -4.45 9.81 -5.22
C CYS A 138 -4.01 9.93 -6.68
N GLU A 139 -3.02 9.15 -7.10
CA GLU A 139 -2.54 9.15 -8.48
C GLU A 139 -3.59 8.63 -9.48
N ALA A 140 -4.45 7.68 -9.08
CA ALA A 140 -5.55 7.21 -9.92
C ALA A 140 -6.57 8.34 -10.16
N VAL A 141 -6.89 9.10 -9.12
CA VAL A 141 -7.76 10.28 -9.23
C VAL A 141 -7.12 11.32 -10.16
N MET A 142 -5.84 11.63 -9.98
CA MET A 142 -5.12 12.56 -10.87
C MET A 142 -5.08 12.08 -12.33
N MET A 143 -4.90 10.77 -12.53
CA MET A 143 -4.96 10.14 -13.85
C MET A 143 -6.36 10.27 -14.48
N ALA A 144 -7.43 10.11 -13.70
CA ALA A 144 -8.80 10.24 -14.19
C ALA A 144 -9.15 11.68 -14.57
N LEU A 145 -8.75 12.66 -13.75
CA LEU A 145 -8.89 14.10 -14.04
C LEU A 145 -8.20 14.46 -15.36
N ARG A 146 -6.95 14.02 -15.56
CA ARG A 146 -6.21 14.24 -16.82
C ARG A 146 -6.83 13.54 -18.03
N THR A 147 -7.42 12.36 -17.82
CA THR A 147 -8.00 11.55 -18.90
C THR A 147 -9.33 12.13 -19.38
N THR A 148 -10.16 12.60 -18.46
CA THR A 148 -11.50 13.13 -18.77
C THR A 148 -11.50 14.64 -19.05
N GLY A 149 -10.51 15.37 -18.53
CA GLY A 149 -10.48 16.84 -18.58
C GLY A 149 -11.50 17.50 -17.64
N ARG A 150 -12.14 16.73 -16.76
CA ARG A 150 -13.16 17.15 -15.81
C ARG A 150 -12.57 17.32 -14.41
N SER A 151 -13.26 18.01 -13.51
CA SER A 151 -12.75 18.36 -12.17
C SER A 151 -13.48 17.68 -11.00
N ARG A 152 -14.66 17.11 -11.21
CA ARG A 152 -15.45 16.51 -10.12
C ARG A 152 -15.11 15.04 -9.87
N VAL A 153 -14.94 14.66 -8.61
CA VAL A 153 -14.69 13.29 -8.17
C VAL A 153 -15.68 12.91 -7.08
N VAL A 154 -16.42 11.82 -7.28
CA VAL A 154 -17.37 11.29 -6.28
C VAL A 154 -16.67 10.19 -5.49
N LEU A 155 -16.55 10.35 -4.17
CA LEU A 155 -15.98 9.35 -3.28
C LEU A 155 -17.08 8.60 -2.55
N ALA A 156 -17.11 7.27 -2.70
CA ALA A 156 -18.06 6.45 -1.96
C ALA A 156 -17.75 6.40 -0.46
N GLY A 157 -18.81 6.27 0.35
CA GLY A 157 -18.75 6.23 1.82
C GLY A 157 -17.81 5.17 2.39
N GLY A 158 -17.62 4.06 1.68
CA GLY A 158 -16.79 2.93 2.09
C GLY A 158 -15.28 3.05 1.79
N VAL A 159 -14.83 4.13 1.13
CA VAL A 159 -13.39 4.33 0.86
C VAL A 159 -12.64 4.58 2.17
N ASN A 160 -11.43 4.03 2.31
CA ASN A 160 -10.59 4.14 3.50
C ASN A 160 -10.40 5.61 3.96
N PRO A 161 -10.65 5.94 5.24
CA PRO A 161 -10.55 7.31 5.75
C PRO A 161 -9.15 7.91 5.67
N ILE A 162 -8.10 7.10 5.78
CA ILE A 162 -6.72 7.55 5.62
C ILE A 162 -6.53 8.01 4.18
N TYR A 163 -7.00 7.24 3.20
CA TYR A 163 -6.86 7.57 1.78
C TYR A 163 -7.71 8.79 1.40
N ARG A 164 -8.89 8.96 2.01
CA ARG A 164 -9.73 10.17 1.85
C ARG A 164 -9.02 11.42 2.35
N ARG A 165 -8.41 11.36 3.54
CA ARG A 165 -7.61 12.47 4.10
C ARG A 165 -6.39 12.77 3.22
N MET A 166 -5.70 11.73 2.73
CA MET A 166 -4.58 11.89 1.81
C MET A 166 -5.03 12.57 0.51
N LEU A 167 -6.13 12.13 -0.09
CA LEU A 167 -6.66 12.73 -1.32
C LEU A 167 -7.03 14.20 -1.11
N ALA A 168 -7.75 14.51 -0.04
CA ALA A 168 -8.12 15.89 0.29
C ALA A 168 -6.87 16.79 0.48
N ALA A 169 -5.80 16.26 1.09
CA ALA A 169 -4.53 16.96 1.18
C ALA A 169 -3.84 17.10 -0.19
N TYR A 170 -3.86 16.05 -1.01
CA TYR A 170 -3.23 15.99 -2.34
C TYR A 170 -3.87 16.98 -3.31
N THR A 171 -5.19 17.20 -3.21
CA THR A 171 -5.95 18.07 -4.11
C THR A 171 -6.25 19.45 -3.54
N ARG A 172 -5.82 19.76 -2.32
CA ARG A 172 -6.18 20.99 -1.59
C ARG A 172 -5.96 22.29 -2.37
N ASN A 173 -4.91 22.33 -3.19
CA ASN A 173 -4.50 23.49 -3.98
C ASN A 173 -4.75 23.29 -5.48
N LEU A 174 -5.59 22.32 -5.85
CA LEU A 174 -5.95 22.00 -7.22
C LEU A 174 -7.44 22.33 -7.45
N PRO A 175 -7.84 22.67 -8.69
CA PRO A 175 -9.24 22.92 -9.03
C PRO A 175 -10.01 21.60 -9.16
N VAL A 176 -10.16 20.88 -8.05
CA VAL A 176 -10.84 19.58 -7.97
C VAL A 176 -12.05 19.71 -7.04
N ASP A 177 -13.23 19.35 -7.54
CA ASP A 177 -14.47 19.29 -6.78
C ASP A 177 -14.63 17.88 -6.19
N LEU A 178 -14.20 17.69 -4.93
CA LEU A 178 -14.35 16.42 -4.22
C LEU A 178 -15.74 16.33 -3.58
N VAL A 179 -16.59 15.45 -4.11
CA VAL A 179 -17.89 15.11 -3.53
C VAL A 179 -17.73 13.89 -2.63
N ASP A 180 -17.53 14.16 -1.34
CA ASP A 180 -17.27 13.13 -0.34
C ASP A 180 -18.58 12.61 0.28
N LEU A 181 -18.96 11.36 -0.03
CA LEU A 181 -20.21 10.78 0.48
C LEU A 181 -20.05 10.31 1.94
N PRO A 182 -21.08 10.44 2.79
CA PRO A 182 -20.99 10.08 4.19
C PRO A 182 -20.56 8.61 4.40
N PRO A 183 -19.74 8.34 5.42
CA PRO A 183 -19.36 6.98 5.79
C PRO A 183 -20.60 6.20 6.26
N HIS A 184 -20.74 4.96 5.79
CA HIS A 184 -21.83 4.09 6.19
C HIS A 184 -21.35 2.64 6.31
N PRO A 185 -21.41 2.03 7.50
CA PRO A 185 -21.17 0.59 7.64
C PRO A 185 -22.30 -0.19 6.96
N GLY A 186 -21.98 -0.88 5.87
CA GLY A 186 -22.94 -1.62 5.06
C GLY A 186 -22.66 -1.46 3.58
N PRO A 187 -23.55 -1.95 2.71
CA PRO A 187 -23.36 -1.87 1.26
C PRO A 187 -23.28 -0.41 0.80
N THR A 188 -22.61 -0.18 -0.32
CA THR A 188 -22.50 1.17 -0.91
C THR A 188 -23.89 1.77 -1.14
N ASP A 189 -24.13 3.03 -0.79
CA ASP A 189 -25.39 3.71 -1.11
C ASP A 189 -25.45 4.08 -2.60
N ARG A 190 -26.09 3.21 -3.40
CA ARG A 190 -26.25 3.40 -4.86
C ARG A 190 -26.97 4.69 -5.18
N ALA A 191 -28.01 5.03 -4.42
CA ALA A 191 -28.83 6.20 -4.69
C ALA A 191 -28.03 7.48 -4.43
N ALA A 192 -27.29 7.53 -3.33
CA ALA A 192 -26.40 8.65 -3.02
C ALA A 192 -25.29 8.82 -4.06
N VAL A 193 -24.68 7.72 -4.54
CA VAL A 193 -23.68 7.78 -5.61
C VAL A 193 -24.32 8.30 -6.90
N ARG A 194 -25.41 7.69 -7.38
CA ARG A 194 -26.08 8.08 -8.63
C ARG A 194 -26.55 9.53 -8.62
N ALA A 195 -27.04 10.03 -7.49
CA ALA A 195 -27.49 11.42 -7.34
C ALA A 195 -26.36 12.46 -7.50
N ARG A 196 -25.09 12.03 -7.44
CA ARG A 196 -23.90 12.89 -7.58
C ARG A 196 -23.14 12.67 -8.88
N LEU A 197 -23.57 11.72 -9.71
CA LEU A 197 -22.99 11.48 -11.04
C LEU A 197 -23.67 12.39 -12.07
N ASP A 198 -22.85 13.12 -12.82
CA ASP A 198 -23.30 13.97 -13.93
C ASP A 198 -22.23 14.16 -15.00
N GLY A 199 -22.54 14.94 -16.04
CA GLY A 199 -21.65 15.20 -17.17
C GLY A 199 -20.34 15.90 -16.81
N GLU A 200 -20.23 16.50 -15.62
CA GLU A 200 -19.00 17.13 -15.11
C GLU A 200 -18.16 16.17 -14.25
N THR A 201 -18.65 14.97 -13.98
CA THR A 201 -17.96 13.99 -13.14
C THR A 201 -16.81 13.34 -13.91
N ALA A 202 -15.59 13.47 -13.39
CA ALA A 202 -14.38 12.83 -13.90
C ALA A 202 -14.30 11.36 -13.48
N ALA A 203 -14.63 11.08 -12.23
CA ALA A 203 -14.46 9.75 -11.64
C ALA A 203 -15.40 9.48 -10.48
N VAL A 204 -15.75 8.21 -10.30
CA VAL A 204 -16.24 7.65 -9.04
C VAL A 204 -15.15 6.79 -8.40
N VAL A 205 -14.91 6.97 -7.11
CA VAL A 205 -13.94 6.22 -6.31
C VAL A 205 -14.69 5.25 -5.40
N LEU A 206 -14.45 3.97 -5.64
CA LEU A 206 -15.06 2.82 -4.96
C LEU A 206 -13.98 2.02 -4.23
N GLN A 207 -14.38 1.17 -3.28
CA GLN A 207 -13.47 0.23 -2.63
C GLN A 207 -14.19 -1.10 -2.38
N ASN A 208 -13.53 -2.23 -2.66
CA ASN A 208 -14.09 -3.56 -2.42
C ASN A 208 -13.01 -4.60 -2.05
N PRO A 209 -13.07 -5.25 -0.87
CA PRO A 209 -13.94 -4.90 0.26
C PRO A 209 -13.77 -3.45 0.69
N ASP A 210 -14.83 -2.84 1.19
CA ASP A 210 -14.79 -1.49 1.72
C ASP A 210 -14.07 -1.42 3.08
N PHE A 211 -13.87 -0.21 3.60
CA PHE A 211 -13.19 0.02 4.88
C PHE A 211 -13.92 -0.58 6.10
N PHE A 212 -15.22 -0.83 5.99
CA PHE A 212 -16.02 -1.46 7.05
C PHE A 212 -16.03 -3.00 6.92
N GLY A 213 -15.32 -3.54 5.94
CA GLY A 213 -15.21 -4.97 5.63
C GLY A 213 -16.30 -5.51 4.71
N GLY A 214 -17.21 -4.64 4.25
CA GLY A 214 -18.32 -4.99 3.37
C GLY A 214 -17.84 -5.44 2.00
N VAL A 215 -18.43 -6.53 1.50
CA VAL A 215 -18.19 -7.05 0.15
C VAL A 215 -19.41 -6.75 -0.70
N ASP A 216 -19.17 -6.22 -1.90
CA ASP A 216 -20.26 -5.78 -2.77
C ASP A 216 -19.97 -6.05 -4.25
N ASP A 217 -21.01 -6.28 -5.06
CA ASP A 217 -20.89 -6.24 -6.52
C ASP A 217 -21.29 -4.84 -6.98
N LEU A 218 -20.30 -4.10 -7.47
CA LEU A 218 -20.44 -2.68 -7.82
C LEU A 218 -20.59 -2.47 -9.34
N SER A 219 -20.83 -3.53 -10.12
CA SER A 219 -21.01 -3.44 -11.57
C SER A 219 -22.07 -2.43 -11.99
N ASP A 220 -23.19 -2.33 -11.27
CA ASP A 220 -24.26 -1.39 -11.59
C ASP A 220 -23.85 0.07 -11.33
N VAL A 221 -23.00 0.31 -10.32
CA VAL A 221 -22.44 1.64 -10.01
C VAL A 221 -21.41 2.05 -11.06
N VAL A 222 -20.59 1.09 -11.51
CA VAL A 222 -19.63 1.29 -12.61
C VAL A 222 -20.36 1.64 -13.91
N GLU A 223 -21.42 0.92 -14.25
CA GLU A 223 -22.25 1.21 -15.42
C GLU A 223 -22.84 2.62 -15.37
N ALA A 224 -23.39 3.04 -14.22
CA ALA A 224 -23.90 4.39 -14.02
C ALA A 224 -22.83 5.48 -14.21
N ALA A 225 -21.59 5.22 -13.77
CA ALA A 225 -20.48 6.13 -14.01
C ALA A 225 -20.16 6.26 -15.50
N HIS A 226 -20.17 5.13 -16.23
CA HIS A 226 -19.92 5.11 -17.67
C HIS A 226 -21.03 5.83 -18.46
N GLU A 227 -22.29 5.74 -18.04
CA GLU A 227 -23.43 6.45 -18.67
C GLU A 227 -23.24 7.98 -18.71
N CYS A 228 -22.58 8.56 -17.71
CA CYS A 228 -22.24 9.99 -17.68
C CYS A 228 -20.81 10.31 -18.19
N GLY A 229 -20.07 9.30 -18.64
CA GLY A 229 -18.70 9.42 -19.13
C GLY A 229 -17.62 9.56 -18.05
N ALA A 230 -17.95 9.30 -16.79
CA ALA A 230 -16.98 9.25 -15.69
C ALA A 230 -16.21 7.92 -15.71
N LEU A 231 -14.98 7.93 -15.17
CA LEU A 231 -14.21 6.70 -14.97
C LEU A 231 -14.53 6.05 -13.62
N ALA A 232 -14.54 4.73 -13.58
CA ALA A 232 -14.67 3.97 -12.34
C ALA A 232 -13.30 3.56 -11.79
N LEU A 233 -12.98 4.07 -10.59
CA LEU A 233 -11.77 3.76 -9.84
C LEU A 233 -12.14 2.83 -8.71
N MET A 234 -11.44 1.70 -8.57
CA MET A 234 -11.72 0.73 -7.50
C MET A 234 -10.46 0.42 -6.69
N GLY A 235 -10.47 0.78 -5.42
CA GLY A 235 -9.51 0.29 -4.43
C GLY A 235 -9.83 -1.15 -4.05
N CYS A 236 -8.81 -2.00 -3.89
CA CYS A 236 -9.01 -3.37 -3.45
C CYS A 236 -7.94 -3.82 -2.45
N TYR A 237 -8.31 -4.82 -1.66
CA TYR A 237 -7.41 -5.58 -0.82
C TYR A 237 -6.96 -6.83 -1.59
N PRO A 238 -5.69 -6.96 -2.02
CA PRO A 238 -5.31 -7.93 -3.05
C PRO A 238 -5.50 -9.41 -2.65
N VAL A 239 -5.46 -9.75 -1.36
CA VAL A 239 -5.72 -11.13 -0.90
C VAL A 239 -7.18 -11.52 -1.14
N SER A 240 -8.13 -10.59 -1.02
CA SER A 240 -9.56 -10.87 -1.24
C SER A 240 -9.86 -11.34 -2.66
N LEU A 241 -9.04 -10.92 -3.64
CA LEU A 241 -9.17 -11.28 -5.06
C LEU A 241 -8.82 -12.74 -5.36
N GLY A 242 -8.32 -13.48 -4.36
CA GLY A 242 -8.31 -14.94 -4.41
C GLY A 242 -9.72 -15.56 -4.44
N LEU A 243 -10.72 -14.86 -3.90
CA LEU A 243 -12.09 -15.36 -3.76
C LEU A 243 -13.15 -14.50 -4.46
N LEU A 244 -12.98 -13.18 -4.45
CA LEU A 244 -13.98 -12.23 -4.95
C LEU A 244 -13.90 -12.03 -6.47
N LYS A 245 -15.03 -11.62 -7.06
CA LYS A 245 -15.08 -11.08 -8.43
C LYS A 245 -14.09 -9.92 -8.54
N THR A 246 -13.27 -9.92 -9.58
CA THR A 246 -12.21 -8.92 -9.73
C THR A 246 -12.77 -7.55 -10.12
N PRO A 247 -12.07 -6.44 -9.80
CA PRO A 247 -12.46 -5.11 -10.27
C PRO A 247 -12.58 -5.03 -11.81
N GLY A 248 -11.69 -5.71 -12.54
CA GLY A 248 -11.73 -5.80 -13.99
C GLY A 248 -12.99 -6.48 -14.53
N GLU A 249 -13.45 -7.55 -13.88
CA GLU A 249 -14.74 -8.21 -14.18
C GLU A 249 -15.96 -7.35 -13.80
N MET A 250 -15.81 -6.45 -12.82
CA MET A 250 -16.85 -5.48 -12.47
C MET A 250 -16.91 -4.28 -13.43
N GLY A 251 -15.94 -4.16 -14.35
CA GLY A 251 -15.89 -3.09 -15.34
C GLY A 251 -15.03 -1.88 -14.95
N ALA A 252 -14.25 -1.94 -13.87
CA ALA A 252 -13.41 -0.81 -13.44
C ALA A 252 -12.43 -0.36 -14.55
N ASP A 253 -12.14 0.94 -14.58
CA ASP A 253 -11.19 1.56 -15.50
C ASP A 253 -9.78 1.59 -14.93
N ILE A 254 -9.68 1.92 -13.64
CA ILE A 254 -8.44 2.03 -12.86
C ILE A 254 -8.63 1.29 -11.53
N VAL A 255 -7.66 0.48 -11.17
CA VAL A 255 -7.64 -0.32 -9.94
C VAL A 255 -6.43 0.08 -9.13
N THR A 256 -6.62 0.26 -7.82
CA THR A 256 -5.54 0.57 -6.89
C THR A 256 -5.59 -0.35 -5.68
N GLY A 257 -4.49 -0.48 -4.96
CA GLY A 257 -4.48 -1.19 -3.69
C GLY A 257 -3.14 -1.09 -2.99
N GLU A 258 -3.17 -1.49 -1.72
CA GLU A 258 -1.99 -1.64 -0.87
C GLU A 258 -1.45 -3.07 -1.02
N GLY A 259 -0.19 -3.20 -1.41
CA GLY A 259 0.49 -4.46 -1.64
C GLY A 259 1.10 -5.08 -0.38
N GLN A 260 1.07 -4.42 0.79
CA GLN A 260 1.63 -4.92 2.04
C GLN A 260 1.29 -6.38 2.34
N SER A 261 0.03 -6.77 2.16
CA SER A 261 -0.42 -8.16 2.41
C SER A 261 0.19 -9.21 1.48
N LEU A 262 0.85 -8.78 0.41
CA LEU A 262 1.55 -9.65 -0.53
C LEU A 262 2.99 -9.84 -0.07
N GLY A 263 3.17 -10.42 1.10
CA GLY A 263 4.49 -10.84 1.59
C GLY A 263 5.37 -9.73 2.16
N LEU A 264 4.82 -8.61 2.61
CA LEU A 264 5.56 -7.57 3.33
C LEU A 264 5.11 -7.52 4.81
N PRO A 265 6.04 -7.37 5.76
CA PRO A 265 5.71 -7.22 7.17
C PRO A 265 5.06 -5.84 7.43
N LEU A 266 4.33 -5.70 8.54
CA LEU A 266 3.72 -4.42 8.94
C LEU A 266 4.76 -3.32 9.23
N SER A 267 5.92 -3.66 9.81
CA SER A 267 7.06 -2.73 10.00
C SER A 267 6.71 -1.32 10.52
N PHE A 268 5.64 -1.20 11.32
CA PHE A 268 5.13 0.08 11.82
C PHE A 268 4.85 1.13 10.73
N GLY A 269 4.37 0.70 9.54
CA GLY A 269 3.88 1.58 8.49
C GLY A 269 4.65 1.54 7.16
N GLY A 270 5.74 0.77 7.05
CA GLY A 270 6.44 0.60 5.78
C GLY A 270 7.90 0.14 5.88
N PRO A 271 8.61 0.03 4.74
CA PRO A 271 8.13 0.37 3.40
C PRO A 271 7.11 -0.65 2.89
N TYR A 272 6.09 -0.17 2.19
CA TYR A 272 5.07 -0.99 1.54
C TYR A 272 5.10 -0.78 0.03
N LEU A 273 3.99 -1.01 -0.67
CA LEU A 273 3.86 -0.61 -2.06
C LEU A 273 2.41 -0.34 -2.43
N GLY A 274 2.18 0.79 -3.10
CA GLY A 274 0.95 1.00 -3.85
C GLY A 274 1.03 0.28 -5.18
N PHE A 275 -0.04 -0.38 -5.62
CA PHE A 275 -0.15 -0.82 -7.01
C PHE A 275 -1.26 -0.06 -7.74
N MET A 276 -1.05 0.16 -9.04
CA MET A 276 -2.08 0.69 -9.93
C MET A 276 -2.14 -0.14 -11.19
N ALA A 277 -3.35 -0.54 -11.57
CA ALA A 277 -3.64 -1.20 -12.84
C ALA A 277 -4.77 -0.49 -13.59
N THR A 278 -4.79 -0.58 -14.91
CA THR A 278 -5.70 0.19 -15.77
C THR A 278 -6.01 -0.56 -17.06
N ARG A 279 -7.05 -0.12 -17.77
CA ARG A 279 -7.25 -0.46 -19.19
C ARG A 279 -6.14 0.14 -20.06
N GLN A 280 -5.73 -0.58 -21.10
CA GLN A 280 -4.67 -0.23 -22.06
C GLN A 280 -4.88 1.16 -22.66
N ARG A 281 -6.13 1.54 -22.94
CA ARG A 281 -6.48 2.87 -23.49
C ARG A 281 -5.98 4.04 -22.63
N HIS A 282 -5.79 3.85 -21.32
CA HIS A 282 -5.35 4.91 -20.41
C HIS A 282 -3.84 4.88 -20.10
N VAL A 283 -3.06 3.93 -20.63
CA VAL A 283 -1.65 3.71 -20.27
C VAL A 283 -0.77 4.96 -20.43
N ARG A 284 -1.09 5.86 -21.35
CA ARG A 284 -0.34 7.10 -21.58
C ARG A 284 -0.45 8.10 -20.41
N GLN A 285 -1.47 7.97 -19.57
CA GLN A 285 -1.69 8.83 -18.39
C GLN A 285 -1.21 8.18 -17.09
N MET A 286 -0.76 6.92 -17.15
CA MET A 286 -0.33 6.16 -15.99
C MET A 286 0.89 6.80 -15.30
N PRO A 287 0.91 6.90 -13.96
CA PRO A 287 2.04 7.39 -13.20
C PRO A 287 3.15 6.33 -13.10
N GLY A 288 4.37 6.80 -12.86
CA GLY A 288 5.51 5.95 -12.57
C GLY A 288 5.98 5.07 -13.73
N ARG A 289 6.85 4.13 -13.39
CA ARG A 289 7.59 3.31 -14.34
C ARG A 289 6.72 2.20 -14.92
N LEU A 290 7.02 1.82 -16.14
CA LEU A 290 6.41 0.70 -16.84
C LEU A 290 7.50 -0.09 -17.55
N VAL A 291 7.59 -1.40 -17.31
CA VAL A 291 8.45 -2.27 -18.11
C VAL A 291 7.64 -2.90 -19.24
N GLY A 292 8.22 -2.87 -20.44
CA GLY A 292 7.69 -3.50 -21.63
C GLY A 292 8.64 -4.56 -22.18
N ARG A 293 8.06 -5.58 -22.82
CA ARG A 293 8.80 -6.58 -23.59
C ARG A 293 9.15 -6.00 -24.97
N THR A 294 10.39 -6.19 -25.40
CA THR A 294 10.92 -5.77 -26.71
C THR A 294 11.85 -6.83 -27.29
N ALA A 295 12.48 -6.55 -28.44
CA ALA A 295 13.55 -7.35 -29.02
C ALA A 295 14.85 -6.53 -29.14
N ASP A 296 16.00 -7.19 -28.96
CA ASP A 296 17.32 -6.58 -29.19
C ASP A 296 17.69 -6.54 -30.68
N SER A 297 18.90 -6.04 -30.99
CA SER A 297 19.43 -5.96 -32.36
C SER A 297 19.62 -7.31 -33.06
N ARG A 298 19.51 -8.44 -32.34
CA ARG A 298 19.58 -9.81 -32.86
C ARG A 298 18.21 -10.50 -32.83
N GLY A 299 17.13 -9.78 -32.56
CA GLY A 299 15.77 -10.32 -32.48
C GLY A 299 15.48 -11.13 -31.21
N ARG A 300 16.38 -11.12 -30.21
CA ARG A 300 16.16 -11.84 -28.95
C ARG A 300 15.25 -11.04 -28.04
N ARG A 301 14.32 -11.72 -27.35
CA ARG A 301 13.42 -11.09 -26.39
C ARG A 301 14.22 -10.44 -25.25
N GLY A 302 13.87 -9.19 -24.93
CA GLY A 302 14.36 -8.46 -23.77
C GLY A 302 13.28 -7.56 -23.16
N PHE A 303 13.64 -6.88 -22.08
CA PHE A 303 12.76 -5.98 -21.33
C PHE A 303 13.40 -4.60 -21.20
N VAL A 304 12.60 -3.54 -21.24
CA VAL A 304 13.06 -2.15 -21.09
C VAL A 304 12.02 -1.33 -20.32
N LEU A 305 12.47 -0.26 -19.66
CA LEU A 305 11.55 0.81 -19.26
C LEU A 305 10.96 1.44 -20.52
N THR A 306 9.63 1.54 -20.58
CA THR A 306 8.92 2.01 -21.77
C THR A 306 7.98 3.17 -21.42
N LEU A 307 7.59 3.93 -22.45
CA LEU A 307 6.77 5.13 -22.32
C LEU A 307 7.35 6.13 -21.31
N GLN A 308 8.68 6.24 -21.23
CA GLN A 308 9.38 7.07 -20.25
C GLN A 308 9.10 8.57 -20.42
N THR A 309 8.60 8.99 -21.59
CA THR A 309 8.19 10.39 -21.82
C THR A 309 7.06 10.84 -20.91
N ARG A 310 6.43 9.96 -20.12
CA ARG A 310 5.48 10.31 -19.06
C ARG A 310 6.17 10.80 -17.78
N GLU A 311 7.41 10.42 -17.56
CA GLU A 311 8.10 10.53 -16.26
C GLU A 311 8.81 11.88 -16.10
N GLN A 312 9.04 12.26 -14.83
CA GLN A 312 9.60 13.56 -14.43
C GLN A 312 10.96 13.88 -15.05
N HIS A 313 11.81 12.89 -15.30
CA HIS A 313 13.16 13.13 -15.82
C HIS A 313 13.17 13.58 -17.29
N ILE A 314 12.06 13.38 -18.01
CA ILE A 314 11.88 13.87 -19.39
C ILE A 314 10.91 15.05 -19.40
N ARG A 315 9.74 14.92 -18.76
CA ARG A 315 8.66 15.91 -18.89
C ARG A 315 8.58 16.94 -17.77
N ARG A 316 9.34 16.78 -16.69
CA ARG A 316 9.41 17.71 -15.55
C ARG A 316 8.00 18.06 -15.05
N GLU A 317 7.62 19.33 -15.05
CA GLU A 317 6.31 19.83 -14.61
C GLU A 317 5.13 19.30 -15.44
N ARG A 318 5.37 18.80 -16.66
CA ARG A 318 4.35 18.20 -17.54
C ARG A 318 4.25 16.68 -17.43
N ALA A 319 4.98 16.08 -16.47
CA ALA A 319 4.94 14.65 -16.22
C ALA A 319 3.58 14.22 -15.65
N THR A 320 3.29 12.92 -15.71
CA THR A 320 2.04 12.37 -15.15
C THR A 320 2.05 12.34 -13.62
N SER A 321 3.23 12.35 -13.00
CA SER A 321 3.45 12.36 -11.55
C SER A 321 4.88 12.83 -11.24
N ASN A 322 5.11 13.26 -10.00
CA ASN A 322 6.43 13.60 -9.48
C ASN A 322 7.25 12.38 -9.04
N ILE A 323 6.67 11.17 -9.03
CA ILE A 323 7.35 9.95 -8.57
C ILE A 323 8.65 9.68 -9.33
N CYS A 324 9.69 9.26 -8.62
CA CYS A 324 11.01 8.94 -9.18
C CYS A 324 11.56 7.63 -8.62
N THR A 325 12.00 7.65 -7.36
CA THR A 325 12.15 6.42 -6.57
C THR A 325 10.74 5.89 -6.31
N ASN A 326 10.61 4.57 -6.36
CA ASN A 326 9.39 3.84 -6.06
C ASN A 326 9.76 2.65 -5.16
N GLU A 327 8.78 1.78 -4.91
CA GLU A 327 8.94 0.63 -4.03
C GLU A 327 9.26 -0.63 -4.83
N ALA A 328 10.35 -0.59 -5.62
CA ALA A 328 10.73 -1.67 -6.52
C ALA A 328 11.14 -2.96 -5.76
N LEU A 329 11.83 -2.82 -4.63
CA LEU A 329 12.22 -3.96 -3.79
C LEU A 329 10.99 -4.61 -3.14
N CYS A 330 10.03 -3.81 -2.68
CA CYS A 330 8.75 -4.29 -2.17
C CYS A 330 7.96 -5.02 -3.28
N ALA A 331 7.93 -4.47 -4.51
CA ALA A 331 7.29 -5.11 -5.66
C ALA A 331 7.92 -6.47 -6.01
N LEU A 332 9.25 -6.58 -5.92
CA LEU A 332 9.94 -7.85 -6.02
C LEU A 332 9.53 -8.82 -4.90
N GLY A 333 9.39 -8.33 -3.66
CA GLY A 333 8.94 -9.12 -2.52
C GLY A 333 7.55 -9.69 -2.74
N SER A 334 6.63 -8.86 -3.21
CA SER A 334 5.28 -9.29 -3.58
C SER A 334 5.24 -10.24 -4.76
N LEU A 335 6.11 -10.09 -5.75
CA LEU A 335 6.24 -11.06 -6.83
C LEU A 335 6.72 -12.42 -6.31
N ILE A 336 7.75 -12.44 -5.46
CA ILE A 336 8.25 -13.68 -4.86
C ILE A 336 7.13 -14.35 -4.07
N TYR A 337 6.43 -13.60 -3.23
CA TYR A 337 5.29 -14.10 -2.45
C TYR A 337 4.19 -14.69 -3.34
N LEU A 338 3.72 -13.95 -4.34
CA LEU A 338 2.68 -14.41 -5.26
C LEU A 338 3.11 -15.66 -6.04
N THR A 339 4.40 -15.76 -6.39
CA THR A 339 4.97 -16.93 -7.07
C THR A 339 5.02 -18.15 -6.15
N LEU A 340 5.39 -17.97 -4.89
CA LEU A 340 5.43 -19.05 -3.88
C LEU A 340 4.03 -19.56 -3.54
N MET A 341 3.07 -18.65 -3.36
CA MET A 341 1.68 -19.01 -3.06
C MET A 341 0.99 -19.64 -4.28
N GLY A 342 1.27 -19.11 -5.47
CA GLY A 342 0.56 -19.45 -6.69
C GLY A 342 -0.94 -19.18 -6.60
N ARG A 343 -1.68 -19.60 -7.64
CA ARG A 343 -3.13 -19.39 -7.69
C ARG A 343 -3.87 -20.12 -6.58
N GLN A 344 -3.51 -21.38 -6.32
CA GLN A 344 -4.22 -22.20 -5.33
C GLN A 344 -3.94 -21.73 -3.90
N GLY A 345 -2.68 -21.46 -3.56
CA GLY A 345 -2.34 -20.96 -2.22
C GLY A 345 -2.99 -19.61 -1.93
N LEU A 346 -3.10 -18.71 -2.91
CA LEU A 346 -3.82 -17.44 -2.73
C LEU A 346 -5.33 -17.65 -2.50
N LYS A 347 -5.96 -18.60 -3.20
CA LYS A 347 -7.36 -18.99 -2.97
C LYS A 347 -7.57 -19.54 -1.57
N ASP A 348 -6.70 -20.44 -1.15
CA ASP A 348 -6.76 -21.08 0.17
C ASP A 348 -6.54 -20.05 1.28
N LEU A 349 -5.59 -19.13 1.10
CA LEU A 349 -5.38 -18.00 2.00
C LEU A 349 -6.62 -17.10 2.11
N ALA A 350 -7.19 -16.69 0.96
CA ALA A 350 -8.36 -15.83 0.94
C ALA A 350 -9.56 -16.50 1.65
N ARG A 351 -9.79 -17.79 1.36
CA ARG A 351 -10.81 -18.60 2.02
C ARG A 351 -10.56 -18.66 3.53
N LEU A 352 -9.32 -18.92 3.95
CA LEU A 352 -8.96 -19.04 5.35
C LEU A 352 -9.20 -17.73 6.12
N CYS A 353 -8.89 -16.57 5.53
CA CYS A 353 -9.19 -15.27 6.12
C CYS A 353 -10.70 -15.08 6.27
N ALA A 354 -11.48 -15.33 5.21
CA ALA A 354 -12.94 -15.20 5.26
C ALA A 354 -13.60 -16.14 6.28
N ASP A 355 -13.19 -17.41 6.32
CA ASP A 355 -13.77 -18.41 7.23
C ASP A 355 -13.45 -18.08 8.70
N LYS A 356 -12.21 -17.65 8.98
CA LYS A 356 -11.80 -17.24 10.32
C LYS A 356 -12.48 -15.95 10.76
N ALA A 357 -12.63 -14.97 9.86
CA ALA A 357 -13.38 -13.74 10.14
C ALA A 357 -14.85 -14.06 10.41
N ALA A 358 -15.47 -14.93 9.63
CA ALA A 358 -16.85 -15.38 9.86
C ALA A 358 -17.00 -16.13 11.20
N TYR A 359 -16.01 -16.93 11.60
CA TYR A 359 -15.97 -17.56 12.92
C TYR A 359 -15.86 -16.51 14.04
N ALA A 360 -14.91 -15.58 13.93
CA ALA A 360 -14.73 -14.50 14.90
C ALA A 360 -15.99 -13.65 15.04
N ARG A 361 -16.63 -13.30 13.92
CA ARG A 361 -17.88 -12.56 13.88
C ARG A 361 -18.97 -13.25 14.71
N ARG A 362 -19.19 -14.54 14.51
CA ARG A 362 -20.16 -15.33 15.31
C ARG A 362 -19.78 -15.43 16.78
N ARG A 363 -18.49 -15.50 17.10
CA ARG A 363 -18.03 -15.58 18.49
C ARG A 363 -18.25 -14.26 19.21
N LEU A 364 -17.91 -13.14 18.57
CA LEU A 364 -18.08 -11.81 19.12
C LEU A 364 -19.56 -11.41 19.25
N ASP A 365 -20.40 -11.75 18.27
CA ASP A 365 -21.85 -11.48 18.35
C ASP A 365 -22.55 -12.21 19.51
N GLY A 366 -21.90 -13.24 20.08
CA GLY A 366 -22.37 -13.93 21.28
C GLY A 366 -21.91 -13.31 22.61
N VAL A 367 -21.05 -12.30 22.59
CA VAL A 367 -20.54 -11.64 23.79
C VAL A 367 -21.59 -10.64 24.30
N PRO A 368 -22.02 -10.71 25.58
CA PRO A 368 -22.98 -9.76 26.14
C PRO A 368 -22.51 -8.30 25.99
N GLY A 369 -23.40 -7.43 25.52
CA GLY A 369 -23.12 -6.00 25.33
C GLY A 369 -22.43 -5.64 24.02
N LEU A 370 -21.79 -6.59 23.33
CA LEU A 370 -21.21 -6.41 22.00
C LEU A 370 -22.22 -6.85 20.93
N ARG A 371 -22.34 -6.07 19.85
CA ARG A 371 -23.19 -6.41 18.71
C ARG A 371 -22.41 -6.30 17.40
N VAL A 372 -22.46 -7.31 16.55
CA VAL A 372 -21.93 -7.16 15.19
C VAL A 372 -22.89 -6.32 14.36
N VAL A 373 -22.38 -5.28 13.71
CA VAL A 373 -23.19 -4.42 12.84
C VAL A 373 -23.63 -5.21 11.61
N ALA A 374 -24.93 -5.33 11.40
CA ALA A 374 -25.49 -5.97 10.23
C ALA A 374 -25.27 -5.10 8.98
N GLY A 375 -24.73 -5.68 7.91
CA GLY A 375 -24.39 -4.92 6.70
C GLY A 375 -24.13 -5.77 5.45
N GLY A 376 -24.58 -7.02 5.43
CA GLY A 376 -24.34 -7.94 4.30
C GLY A 376 -23.11 -8.84 4.47
N PRO A 377 -22.60 -9.41 3.36
CA PRO A 377 -21.41 -10.25 3.40
C PRO A 377 -20.15 -9.42 3.67
N THR A 378 -19.23 -9.99 4.43
CA THR A 378 -17.94 -9.38 4.76
C THR A 378 -16.78 -10.30 4.37
N PHE A 379 -15.57 -9.76 4.22
CA PHE A 379 -14.37 -10.57 3.97
C PHE A 379 -13.59 -10.84 5.27
N ASN A 380 -12.43 -10.21 5.46
CA ASN A 380 -11.55 -10.41 6.61
C ASN A 380 -11.82 -9.40 7.75
N GLU A 381 -12.68 -8.41 7.52
CA GLU A 381 -13.01 -7.36 8.48
C GLU A 381 -14.52 -7.27 8.70
N PHE A 382 -14.92 -6.77 9.86
CA PHE A 382 -16.32 -6.45 10.17
C PHE A 382 -16.40 -5.46 11.32
N VAL A 383 -17.51 -4.72 11.40
CA VAL A 383 -17.73 -3.71 12.44
C VAL A 383 -18.51 -4.31 13.61
N CYS A 384 -18.04 -4.03 14.82
CA CYS A 384 -18.74 -4.30 16.07
C CYS A 384 -19.18 -2.97 16.70
N GLU A 385 -20.35 -2.95 17.31
CA GLU A 385 -20.83 -1.89 18.17
C GLU A 385 -20.67 -2.35 19.63
N LEU A 386 -20.07 -1.49 20.45
CA LEU A 386 -19.81 -1.70 21.87
C LEU A 386 -20.80 -0.91 22.72
N PRO A 387 -21.01 -1.25 24.01
CA PRO A 387 -21.93 -0.51 24.87
C PRO A 387 -21.35 0.85 25.32
N GLU A 388 -20.03 1.02 25.23
CA GLU A 388 -19.29 2.23 25.60
C GLU A 388 -18.30 2.65 24.48
N ASN A 389 -17.45 3.65 24.74
CA ASN A 389 -16.50 4.17 23.76
C ASN A 389 -15.47 3.10 23.33
N ALA A 390 -15.37 2.85 22.03
CA ALA A 390 -14.52 1.82 21.46
C ALA A 390 -13.02 2.08 21.67
N ALA A 391 -12.59 3.34 21.79
CA ALA A 391 -11.19 3.67 22.04
C ALA A 391 -10.77 3.35 23.48
N GLU A 392 -11.68 3.54 24.45
CA GLU A 392 -11.46 3.19 25.85
C GLU A 392 -11.41 1.66 26.02
N VAL A 393 -12.36 0.95 25.43
CA VAL A 393 -12.36 -0.53 25.42
C VAL A 393 -11.10 -1.08 24.73
N ALA A 394 -10.71 -0.53 23.57
CA ALA A 394 -9.48 -0.95 22.89
C ALA A 394 -8.23 -0.72 23.76
N GLY A 395 -8.19 0.35 24.57
CA GLY A 395 -7.13 0.59 25.54
C GLY A 395 -7.06 -0.52 26.61
N ARG A 396 -8.19 -0.86 27.23
CA ARG A 396 -8.26 -1.95 28.22
C ARG A 396 -7.91 -3.32 27.62
N MET A 397 -8.32 -3.57 26.37
CA MET A 397 -7.96 -4.80 25.65
C MET A 397 -6.45 -4.89 25.37
N LEU A 398 -5.80 -3.77 25.08
CA LEU A 398 -4.33 -3.71 24.89
C LEU A 398 -3.60 -4.06 26.19
N GLU A 399 -4.06 -3.54 27.34
CA GLU A 399 -3.53 -3.91 28.66
C GLU A 399 -3.70 -5.40 28.95
N ALA A 400 -4.76 -6.03 28.43
CA ALA A 400 -4.99 -7.47 28.47
C ALA A 400 -4.18 -8.26 27.41
N GLY A 401 -3.26 -7.62 26.68
CA GLY A 401 -2.38 -8.28 25.69
C GLY A 401 -3.01 -8.49 24.31
N CYS A 402 -4.08 -7.76 23.98
CA CYS A 402 -4.79 -7.90 22.71
C CYS A 402 -5.06 -6.56 22.01
N ALA A 403 -4.55 -6.42 20.78
CA ALA A 403 -4.94 -5.31 19.91
C ALA A 403 -6.26 -5.65 19.21
N ALA A 404 -7.38 -5.47 19.92
CA ALA A 404 -8.68 -6.05 19.62
C ALA A 404 -9.42 -5.48 18.38
N GLY A 405 -9.02 -4.32 17.90
CA GLY A 405 -9.64 -3.68 16.73
C GLY A 405 -9.34 -2.20 16.65
N LEU A 406 -9.75 -1.57 15.55
CA LEU A 406 -9.53 -0.16 15.26
C LEU A 406 -10.77 0.66 15.64
N PRO A 407 -10.69 1.59 16.61
CA PRO A 407 -11.82 2.44 16.99
C PRO A 407 -12.18 3.41 15.87
N LEU A 408 -13.44 3.37 15.41
CA LEU A 408 -13.89 4.16 14.25
C LEU A 408 -14.16 5.63 14.57
N GLY A 409 -14.45 5.95 15.84
CA GLY A 409 -14.56 7.34 16.33
C GLY A 409 -13.29 8.17 16.13
N ARG A 410 -12.13 7.56 15.86
CA ARG A 410 -10.90 8.28 15.49
C ARG A 410 -10.99 8.95 14.11
N TYR A 411 -11.89 8.45 13.25
CA TYR A 411 -12.02 8.89 11.86
C TYR A 411 -13.35 9.57 11.59
N TYR A 412 -14.43 9.13 12.25
CA TYR A 412 -15.79 9.55 11.98
C TYR A 412 -16.55 9.91 13.25
N ASP A 413 -17.03 11.16 13.31
CA ASP A 413 -17.90 11.63 14.39
C ASP A 413 -19.21 10.83 14.39
N GLY A 414 -19.70 10.45 15.57
CA GLY A 414 -20.90 9.61 15.74
C GLY A 414 -20.64 8.10 15.63
N MET A 415 -19.38 7.67 15.43
CA MET A 415 -18.96 6.26 15.41
C MET A 415 -18.08 5.88 16.60
N GLU A 416 -18.17 6.61 17.72
CA GLU A 416 -17.34 6.44 18.91
C GLU A 416 -17.50 5.07 19.57
N ARG A 417 -18.66 4.42 19.39
CA ARG A 417 -18.97 3.08 19.89
C ARG A 417 -18.64 1.96 18.90
N LEU A 418 -18.11 2.29 17.71
CA LEU A 418 -17.84 1.31 16.67
C LEU A 418 -16.35 0.91 16.64
N LEU A 419 -16.11 -0.39 16.54
CA LEU A 419 -14.80 -1.02 16.47
C LEU A 419 -14.71 -1.86 15.20
N LEU A 420 -13.72 -1.60 14.35
CA LEU A 420 -13.41 -2.46 13.20
C LEU A 420 -12.48 -3.59 13.64
N VAL A 421 -12.91 -4.83 13.45
CA VAL A 421 -12.14 -6.03 13.81
C VAL A 421 -11.67 -6.72 12.53
N ALA A 422 -10.39 -7.05 12.45
CA ALA A 422 -9.79 -7.75 11.32
C ALA A 422 -9.21 -9.11 11.72
N VAL A 423 -9.36 -10.11 10.85
CA VAL A 423 -8.89 -11.48 11.09
C VAL A 423 -8.16 -12.00 9.87
N THR A 424 -6.90 -12.36 10.05
CA THR A 424 -6.04 -12.98 9.01
C THR A 424 -5.80 -14.47 9.30
N GLU A 425 -5.11 -15.15 8.39
CA GLU A 425 -4.65 -16.52 8.57
C GLU A 425 -3.75 -16.70 9.80
N ARG A 426 -3.08 -15.65 10.28
CA ARG A 426 -2.25 -15.72 11.49
C ARG A 426 -3.05 -15.94 12.76
N ARG A 427 -4.35 -15.61 12.77
CA ARG A 427 -5.19 -15.78 13.96
C ARG A 427 -5.58 -17.25 14.11
N SER A 428 -5.18 -17.88 15.22
CA SER A 428 -5.64 -19.22 15.58
C SER A 428 -7.07 -19.18 16.15
N LYS A 429 -7.78 -20.32 16.11
CA LYS A 429 -9.09 -20.45 16.77
C LYS A 429 -9.01 -20.08 18.25
N ARG A 430 -7.95 -20.51 18.95
CA ARG A 430 -7.70 -20.17 20.36
C ARG A 430 -7.61 -18.67 20.58
N GLN A 431 -6.86 -17.94 19.74
CA GLN A 431 -6.76 -16.48 19.86
C GLN A 431 -8.09 -15.79 19.62
N ILE A 432 -8.91 -16.28 18.68
CA ILE A 432 -10.25 -15.74 18.43
C ILE A 432 -11.18 -16.02 19.62
N ASP A 433 -11.13 -17.22 20.21
CA ASP A 433 -11.90 -17.55 21.41
C ASP A 433 -11.46 -16.70 22.61
N SER A 434 -10.15 -16.51 22.79
CA SER A 434 -9.59 -15.63 23.82
C SER A 434 -9.96 -14.16 23.62
N LEU A 435 -10.08 -13.69 22.36
CA LEU A 435 -10.58 -12.34 22.08
C LEU A 435 -12.01 -12.16 22.60
N ALA A 436 -12.90 -13.12 22.32
CA ALA A 436 -14.28 -13.06 22.80
C ALA A 436 -14.35 -13.09 24.34
N GLN A 437 -13.59 -13.98 24.98
CA GLN A 437 -13.50 -14.03 26.44
C GLN A 437 -12.97 -12.72 27.03
N ALA A 438 -11.92 -12.13 26.44
CA ALA A 438 -11.39 -10.86 26.91
C ALA A 438 -12.44 -9.73 26.81
N PHE A 439 -13.28 -9.71 25.76
CA PHE A 439 -14.42 -8.78 25.73
C PHE A 439 -15.46 -9.07 26.82
N GLU A 440 -15.76 -10.33 27.14
CA GLU A 440 -16.67 -10.69 28.25
C GLU A 440 -16.15 -10.23 29.61
N GLU A 441 -14.82 -10.12 29.79
CA GLU A 441 -14.18 -9.66 31.02
C GLU A 441 -14.06 -8.13 31.11
N VAL A 442 -13.95 -7.45 29.95
CA VAL A 442 -13.68 -5.99 29.86
C VAL A 442 -14.94 -5.14 29.73
N LEU A 443 -16.04 -5.70 29.22
CA LEU A 443 -17.37 -5.08 29.10
C LEU A 443 -18.22 -5.37 30.34
#